data_AF-A0A7S0XSI6-F1
#
_entry.id   AF-A0A7S0XSI6-F1
#
_cell.length_a   1.000
_cell.length_b   1.000
_cell.length_c   1.000
_cell.angle_alpha   90.00
_cell.angle_beta   90.00
_cell.angle_gamma   90.00
#
_symmetry.space_group_name_H-M   'P 1'
#
loop_
_entity.id
_entity.type
_entity.pdbx_description
1 polymer ?
#
loop_
_entity_poly.entity_id
_entity_poly.type
_entity_poly.pdbx_seq_one_letter_code
_entity_poly.pdbx_strand_id
1 'polypeptide(L)'
;MPHQWERSTRTLVDSARSAQRLSTNQRQLAFGVQKGTDAVMVQDNHTSMRALSGMIKACEELKQRVENQLESVLREAVLLEEEAARAEVVNAKIREPLSVAEECLAIRRRRPAREMTRDTVERALNEQVAASKHSLRMVNGVLDAASKELARLRQCRERLEEDVEQKNVALDVDREALQMENGWSEAGTQRRPASIALPHMWRQRTEQLIEESERVRATSERLRAKSRAIQEEIDTLERETRENTIRALGRKIEEAERLKGECQAAIVTVEGEIATMDSARGSVEQSLNDKLGPLSLARSRLSVRNSKPGAEAIRDSAERSLEKEVSDLEQSIRKLQLETARQNSDIKRLEQSKAQLDSDMLDKQEALAIDGE
;
A
#
# COMPACT_ATOMS: atom_id res chain seq x y z
N MET A 1 72.64 -85.78 -74.88
CA MET A 1 71.74 -86.28 -73.81
C MET A 1 70.43 -85.48 -73.81
N PRO A 2 69.42 -85.86 -74.62
CA PRO A 2 68.15 -85.13 -74.74
C PRO A 2 67.29 -85.17 -73.47
N HIS A 3 67.43 -86.20 -72.63
CA HIS A 3 66.58 -86.41 -71.46
C HIS A 3 66.84 -85.48 -70.25
N GLN A 4 68.00 -84.81 -70.19
CA GLN A 4 68.31 -83.87 -69.10
C GLN A 4 67.72 -82.47 -69.34
N TRP A 5 67.72 -81.98 -70.59
CA TRP A 5 67.06 -80.72 -70.96
C TRP A 5 65.54 -80.79 -70.75
N GLU A 6 64.92 -81.91 -71.10
CA GLU A 6 63.48 -82.11 -70.94
C GLU A 6 63.06 -82.13 -69.45
N ARG A 7 63.84 -82.78 -68.58
CA ARG A 7 63.61 -82.77 -67.12
C ARG A 7 63.83 -81.38 -66.50
N SER A 8 64.87 -80.67 -66.92
CA SER A 8 65.12 -79.29 -66.47
C SER A 8 64.03 -78.32 -66.93
N THR A 9 63.51 -78.51 -68.14
CA THR A 9 62.41 -77.68 -68.68
C THR A 9 61.10 -78.00 -67.97
N ARG A 10 60.80 -79.29 -67.71
CA ARG A 10 59.60 -79.69 -66.94
C ARG A 10 59.62 -79.16 -65.51
N THR A 11 60.76 -79.22 -64.82
CA THR A 11 60.91 -78.65 -63.47
C THR A 11 60.75 -77.13 -63.45
N LEU A 12 61.28 -76.42 -64.44
CA LEU A 12 61.04 -74.97 -64.60
C LEU A 12 59.56 -74.65 -64.89
N VAL A 13 58.91 -75.42 -65.75
CA VAL A 13 57.47 -75.27 -66.05
C VAL A 13 56.61 -75.58 -64.83
N ASP A 14 56.93 -76.61 -64.06
CA ASP A 14 56.21 -76.97 -62.83
C ASP A 14 56.43 -75.94 -61.71
N SER A 15 57.64 -75.38 -61.60
CA SER A 15 57.93 -74.25 -60.71
C SER A 15 57.16 -72.98 -61.14
N ALA A 16 57.11 -72.69 -62.44
CA ALA A 16 56.35 -71.57 -62.98
C ALA A 16 54.83 -71.74 -62.76
N ARG A 17 54.30 -72.95 -62.94
CA ARG A 17 52.89 -73.29 -62.64
C ARG A 17 52.58 -73.18 -61.15
N SER A 18 53.49 -73.61 -60.27
CA SER A 18 53.35 -73.45 -58.82
C SER A 18 53.38 -71.97 -58.40
N ALA A 19 54.29 -71.17 -58.96
CA ALA A 19 54.35 -69.73 -58.74
C ALA A 19 53.09 -69.01 -59.28
N GLN A 20 52.59 -69.43 -60.45
CA GLN A 20 51.34 -68.91 -61.02
C GLN A 20 50.14 -69.22 -60.13
N ARG A 21 50.04 -70.45 -59.57
CA ARG A 21 48.99 -70.85 -58.62
C ARG A 21 49.05 -70.04 -57.32
N LEU A 22 50.24 -69.82 -56.78
CA LEU A 22 50.43 -68.95 -55.60
C LEU A 22 50.01 -67.51 -55.89
N SER A 23 50.40 -66.97 -57.05
CA SER A 23 50.00 -65.64 -57.50
C SER A 23 48.49 -65.50 -57.74
N THR A 24 47.82 -66.52 -58.33
CA THR A 24 46.36 -66.52 -58.48
C THR A 24 45.66 -66.57 -57.12
N ASN A 25 46.14 -67.39 -56.19
CA ASN A 25 45.59 -67.48 -54.84
C ASN A 25 45.79 -66.17 -54.07
N GLN A 26 46.98 -65.57 -54.13
CA GLN A 26 47.26 -64.28 -53.49
C GLN A 26 46.39 -63.16 -54.05
N ARG A 27 46.15 -63.14 -55.38
CA ARG A 27 45.21 -62.19 -55.99
C ARG A 27 43.79 -62.39 -55.51
N GLN A 28 43.31 -63.64 -55.44
CA GLN A 28 41.98 -63.94 -54.92
C GLN A 28 41.82 -63.51 -53.46
N LEU A 29 42.83 -63.75 -52.62
CA LEU A 29 42.85 -63.29 -51.23
C LEU A 29 42.87 -61.76 -51.14
N ALA A 30 43.69 -61.09 -51.94
CA ALA A 30 43.76 -59.62 -51.99
C ALA A 30 42.42 -59.01 -52.41
N PHE A 31 41.76 -59.55 -53.44
CA PHE A 31 40.40 -59.12 -53.83
C PHE A 31 39.36 -59.41 -52.74
N GLY A 32 39.49 -60.54 -52.03
CA GLY A 32 38.63 -60.86 -50.90
C GLY A 32 38.79 -59.86 -49.75
N VAL A 33 40.03 -59.50 -49.40
CA VAL A 33 40.34 -58.47 -48.40
C VAL A 33 39.81 -57.11 -48.83
N GLN A 34 40.10 -56.68 -50.07
CA GLN A 34 39.62 -55.41 -50.62
C GLN A 34 38.09 -55.32 -50.55
N LYS A 35 37.39 -56.33 -51.04
CA LYS A 35 35.92 -56.35 -51.00
C LYS A 35 35.39 -56.32 -49.56
N GLY A 36 36.05 -57.02 -48.65
CA GLY A 36 35.72 -57.01 -47.23
C GLY A 36 35.92 -55.63 -46.60
N THR A 37 37.05 -54.97 -46.86
CA THR A 37 37.35 -53.63 -46.35
C THR A 37 36.44 -52.57 -46.95
N ASP A 38 36.14 -52.65 -48.25
CA ASP A 38 35.23 -51.73 -48.94
C ASP A 38 33.81 -51.84 -48.38
N ALA A 39 33.34 -53.07 -48.12
CA ALA A 39 32.03 -53.30 -47.51
C ALA A 39 31.95 -52.73 -46.10
N VAL A 40 32.98 -52.93 -45.27
CA VAL A 40 33.07 -52.35 -43.92
C VAL A 40 33.09 -50.83 -44.00
N MET A 41 33.91 -50.23 -44.88
CA MET A 41 33.99 -48.78 -45.06
C MET A 41 32.62 -48.18 -45.43
N VAL A 42 31.91 -48.77 -46.42
CA VAL A 42 30.59 -48.28 -46.83
C VAL A 42 29.58 -48.42 -45.71
N GLN A 43 29.59 -49.55 -44.99
CA GLN A 43 28.71 -49.78 -43.86
C GLN A 43 28.96 -48.78 -42.72
N ASP A 44 30.23 -48.56 -42.36
CA ASP A 44 30.63 -47.65 -41.28
C ASP A 44 30.34 -46.18 -41.64
N ASN A 45 30.52 -45.81 -42.91
CA ASN A 45 30.11 -44.49 -43.39
C ASN A 45 28.59 -44.31 -43.29
N HIS A 46 27.82 -45.30 -43.73
CA HIS A 46 26.35 -45.24 -43.66
C HIS A 46 25.83 -45.18 -42.22
N THR A 47 26.41 -45.94 -41.29
CA THR A 47 26.04 -45.89 -39.87
C THR A 47 26.37 -44.54 -39.24
N SER A 48 27.54 -43.98 -39.57
CA SER A 48 27.97 -42.65 -39.10
C SER A 48 27.07 -41.53 -39.62
N MET A 49 26.78 -41.51 -40.93
CA MET A 49 25.87 -40.53 -41.53
C MET A 49 24.46 -40.60 -40.93
N ARG A 50 23.93 -41.82 -40.71
CA ARG A 50 22.62 -41.99 -40.05
C ARG A 50 22.63 -41.47 -38.62
N ALA A 51 23.69 -41.74 -37.86
CA ALA A 51 23.83 -41.26 -36.48
C ALA A 51 23.90 -39.73 -36.40
N LEU A 52 24.70 -39.09 -37.27
CA LEU A 52 24.79 -37.63 -37.39
C LEU A 52 23.44 -37.01 -37.75
N SER A 53 22.77 -37.53 -38.78
CA SER A 53 21.43 -37.05 -39.18
C SER A 53 20.42 -37.18 -38.04
N GLY A 54 20.45 -38.28 -37.28
CA GLY A 54 19.60 -38.46 -36.10
C GLY A 54 19.91 -37.46 -34.98
N MET A 55 21.18 -37.16 -34.75
CA MET A 55 21.60 -36.18 -33.74
C MET A 55 21.21 -34.75 -34.11
N ILE A 56 21.40 -34.36 -35.37
CA ILE A 56 20.97 -33.05 -35.91
C ILE A 56 19.47 -32.87 -35.65
N LYS A 57 18.66 -33.85 -36.04
CA LYS A 57 17.20 -33.79 -35.83
C LYS A 57 16.84 -33.66 -34.34
N ALA A 58 17.45 -34.47 -33.48
CA ALA A 58 17.20 -34.40 -32.04
C ALA A 58 17.63 -33.05 -31.43
N CYS A 59 18.70 -32.44 -31.95
CA CYS A 59 19.18 -31.14 -31.50
C CYS A 59 18.25 -30.00 -31.97
N GLU A 60 17.74 -30.07 -33.21
CA GLU A 60 16.73 -29.14 -33.74
C GLU A 60 15.44 -29.19 -32.92
N GLU A 61 14.95 -30.38 -32.59
CA GLU A 61 13.75 -30.56 -31.74
C GLU A 61 13.94 -29.94 -30.35
N LEU A 62 15.10 -30.15 -29.72
CA LEU A 62 15.41 -29.54 -28.43
C LEU A 62 15.58 -28.02 -28.52
N LYS A 63 16.26 -27.53 -29.56
CA LYS A 63 16.43 -26.10 -29.80
C LYS A 63 15.07 -25.42 -29.91
N GLN A 64 14.15 -25.96 -30.71
CA GLN A 64 12.81 -25.40 -30.86
C GLN A 64 12.05 -25.32 -29.53
N ARG A 65 12.18 -26.36 -28.67
CA ARG A 65 11.56 -26.36 -27.33
C ARG A 65 12.12 -25.24 -26.45
N VAL A 66 13.43 -25.00 -26.50
CA VAL A 66 14.09 -23.94 -25.73
C VAL A 66 13.69 -22.56 -26.25
N GLU A 67 13.64 -22.36 -27.57
CA GLU A 67 13.19 -21.11 -28.19
C GLU A 67 11.74 -20.78 -27.82
N ASN A 68 10.83 -21.76 -27.86
CA ASN A 68 9.44 -21.57 -27.42
C ASN A 68 9.34 -21.18 -25.94
N GLN A 69 10.20 -21.79 -25.11
CA GLN A 69 10.23 -21.51 -23.68
C GLN A 69 10.82 -20.12 -23.39
N LEU A 70 11.87 -19.73 -24.12
CA LEU A 70 12.46 -18.39 -24.08
C LEU A 70 11.42 -17.32 -24.43
N GLU A 71 10.65 -17.53 -25.50
CA GLU A 71 9.57 -16.62 -25.88
C GLU A 71 8.52 -16.49 -24.75
N SER A 72 8.19 -17.60 -24.09
CA SER A 72 7.24 -17.61 -22.97
C SER A 72 7.77 -16.87 -21.74
N VAL A 73 9.07 -16.99 -21.43
CA VAL A 73 9.74 -16.25 -20.35
C VAL A 73 9.80 -14.75 -20.66
N LEU A 74 10.13 -14.38 -21.90
CA LEU A 74 10.15 -12.99 -22.35
C LEU A 74 8.76 -12.34 -22.23
N ARG A 75 7.71 -13.04 -22.69
CA ARG A 75 6.32 -12.57 -22.56
C ARG A 75 5.93 -12.35 -21.10
N GLU A 76 6.26 -13.29 -20.21
CA GLU A 76 5.94 -13.14 -18.78
C GLU A 76 6.72 -11.98 -18.12
N ALA A 77 7.99 -11.77 -18.49
CA ALA A 77 8.77 -10.65 -17.99
C ALA A 77 8.11 -9.30 -18.30
N VAL A 78 7.64 -9.10 -19.53
CA VAL A 78 6.89 -7.89 -19.93
C VAL A 78 5.62 -7.73 -19.09
N LEU A 79 4.83 -8.80 -18.94
CA LEU A 79 3.59 -8.75 -18.16
C LEU A 79 3.83 -8.44 -16.67
N LEU A 80 4.94 -8.89 -16.09
CA LEU A 80 5.32 -8.58 -14.72
C LEU A 80 5.85 -7.15 -14.58
N GLU A 81 6.61 -6.65 -15.55
CA GLU A 81 7.05 -5.23 -15.60
C GLU A 81 5.84 -4.28 -15.67
N GLU A 82 4.85 -4.59 -16.51
CA GLU A 82 3.60 -3.81 -16.58
C GLU A 82 2.81 -3.84 -15.26
N GLU A 83 2.75 -4.99 -14.59
CA GLU A 83 2.08 -5.12 -13.30
C GLU A 83 2.82 -4.36 -12.19
N ALA A 84 4.15 -4.38 -12.19
CA ALA A 84 4.97 -3.58 -11.28
C ALA A 84 4.74 -2.08 -11.50
N ALA A 85 4.70 -1.62 -12.76
CA ALA A 85 4.39 -0.23 -13.08
C ALA A 85 2.99 0.19 -12.60
N ARG A 86 1.98 -0.68 -12.75
CA ARG A 86 0.64 -0.44 -12.18
C ARG A 86 0.68 -0.31 -10.65
N ALA A 87 1.39 -1.21 -9.97
CA ALA A 87 1.56 -1.16 -8.53
C ALA A 87 2.30 0.12 -8.06
N GLU A 88 3.29 0.62 -8.82
CA GLU A 88 3.96 1.91 -8.53
C GLU A 88 2.99 3.09 -8.62
N VAL A 89 2.10 3.10 -9.62
CA VAL A 89 1.06 4.13 -9.76
C VAL A 89 0.12 4.10 -8.54
N VAL A 90 -0.31 2.91 -8.10
CA VAL A 90 -1.14 2.78 -6.88
C VAL A 90 -0.36 3.27 -5.65
N ASN A 91 0.92 2.93 -5.52
CA ASN A 91 1.77 3.40 -4.43
C ASN A 91 1.81 4.93 -4.35
N ALA A 92 2.00 5.60 -5.50
CA ALA A 92 2.03 7.05 -5.58
C ALA A 92 0.67 7.67 -5.20
N LYS A 93 -0.44 7.09 -5.67
CA LYS A 93 -1.81 7.56 -5.40
C LYS A 93 -2.19 7.54 -3.92
N ILE A 94 -1.62 6.65 -3.11
CA ILE A 94 -1.92 6.56 -1.67
C ILE A 94 -1.21 7.65 -0.85
N ARG A 95 -0.08 8.19 -1.34
CA ARG A 95 0.76 9.12 -0.55
C ARG A 95 0.09 10.46 -0.30
N GLU A 96 -0.60 11.01 -1.29
CA GLU A 96 -1.29 12.30 -1.15
C GLU A 96 -2.45 12.22 -0.14
N PRO A 97 -3.41 11.27 -0.24
CA PRO A 97 -4.45 11.09 0.77
C PRO A 97 -3.91 10.86 2.19
N LEU A 98 -2.79 10.13 2.34
CA LEU A 98 -2.13 9.94 3.62
C LEU A 98 -1.62 11.28 4.17
N SER A 99 -0.91 12.06 3.35
CA SER A 99 -0.39 13.37 3.75
C SER A 99 -1.52 14.30 4.19
N VAL A 100 -2.60 14.35 3.42
CA VAL A 100 -3.79 15.16 3.74
C VAL A 100 -4.40 14.72 5.07
N ALA A 101 -4.57 13.41 5.30
CA ALA A 101 -5.15 12.92 6.56
C ALA A 101 -4.25 13.23 7.78
N GLU A 102 -2.92 13.15 7.63
CA GLU A 102 -1.96 13.54 8.67
C GLU A 102 -1.97 15.06 8.93
N GLU A 103 -2.11 15.87 7.88
CA GLU A 103 -2.25 17.32 7.98
C GLU A 103 -3.56 17.72 8.65
N CYS A 104 -4.69 17.11 8.29
CA CYS A 104 -5.98 17.32 8.97
C CYS A 104 -5.88 17.01 10.48
N LEU A 105 -5.18 15.95 10.87
CA LEU A 105 -4.92 15.66 12.28
C LEU A 105 -4.06 16.75 12.94
N ALA A 106 -3.07 17.29 12.24
CA ALA A 106 -2.21 18.36 12.75
C ALA A 106 -2.99 19.69 12.91
N ILE A 107 -3.81 20.05 11.93
CA ILE A 107 -4.70 21.22 11.97
C ILE A 107 -5.65 21.11 13.16
N ARG A 108 -6.31 19.96 13.33
CA ARG A 108 -7.27 19.73 14.43
C ARG A 108 -6.66 19.74 15.83
N ARG A 109 -5.33 19.55 15.96
CA ARG A 109 -4.61 19.71 17.23
C ARG A 109 -4.47 21.17 17.66
N ARG A 110 -4.81 22.14 16.80
CA ARG A 110 -4.82 23.57 17.10
C ARG A 110 -6.13 24.06 17.71
N ARG A 111 -7.16 23.20 17.80
CA ARG A 111 -8.48 23.57 18.36
C ARG A 111 -8.36 24.05 19.83
N PRO A 112 -9.27 24.94 20.28
CA PRO A 112 -9.35 25.35 21.68
C PRO A 112 -9.45 24.15 22.62
N ALA A 113 -8.89 24.28 23.83
CA ALA A 113 -8.79 23.17 24.78
C ALA A 113 -10.15 22.56 25.16
N ARG A 114 -11.23 23.36 25.20
CA ARG A 114 -12.59 22.88 25.48
C ARG A 114 -13.17 22.03 24.34
N GLU A 115 -12.79 22.33 23.11
CA GLU A 115 -13.23 21.62 21.91
C GLU A 115 -12.32 20.44 21.54
N MET A 116 -11.16 20.33 22.21
CA MET A 116 -10.20 19.23 22.07
C MET A 116 -10.71 17.94 22.74
N THR A 117 -11.68 17.31 22.09
CA THR A 117 -12.28 16.05 22.53
C THR A 117 -11.92 14.91 21.56
N ARG A 118 -11.80 13.69 22.10
CA ARG A 118 -11.63 12.48 21.29
C ARG A 118 -12.94 12.18 20.58
N ASP A 119 -13.08 12.71 19.38
CA ASP A 119 -14.31 12.64 18.61
C ASP A 119 -14.24 11.60 17.48
N THR A 120 -15.37 11.44 16.80
CA THR A 120 -15.53 10.49 15.70
C THR A 120 -14.63 10.81 14.51
N VAL A 121 -14.30 12.10 14.31
CA VAL A 121 -13.44 12.57 13.22
C VAL A 121 -11.99 12.20 13.49
N GLU A 122 -11.48 12.45 14.70
CA GLU A 122 -10.11 12.06 15.07
C GLU A 122 -9.92 10.55 14.93
N ARG A 123 -10.92 9.75 15.34
CA ARG A 123 -10.89 8.30 15.15
C ARG A 123 -10.87 7.91 13.68
N ALA A 124 -11.74 8.50 12.86
CA ALA A 124 -11.82 8.19 11.42
C ALA A 124 -10.54 8.60 10.67
N LEU A 125 -9.97 9.76 10.98
CA LEU A 125 -8.68 10.20 10.43
C LEU A 125 -7.53 9.27 10.81
N ASN A 126 -7.44 8.86 12.08
CA ASN A 126 -6.43 7.89 12.52
C ASN A 126 -6.59 6.53 11.83
N GLU A 127 -7.84 6.08 11.63
CA GLU A 127 -8.15 4.85 10.89
C GLU A 127 -7.73 4.97 9.41
N GLN A 128 -8.03 6.09 8.76
CA GLN A 128 -7.58 6.37 7.40
C GLN A 128 -6.05 6.40 7.29
N VAL A 129 -5.34 7.08 8.19
CA VAL A 129 -3.87 7.09 8.23
C VAL A 129 -3.30 5.69 8.42
N ALA A 130 -3.89 4.89 9.31
CA ALA A 130 -3.46 3.51 9.57
C ALA A 130 -3.70 2.62 8.34
N ALA A 131 -4.84 2.77 7.67
CA ALA A 131 -5.19 2.08 6.43
C ALA A 131 -4.22 2.43 5.31
N SER A 132 -4.01 3.72 5.00
CA SER A 132 -3.06 4.14 3.95
C SER A 132 -1.64 3.67 4.22
N LYS A 133 -1.18 3.68 5.48
CA LYS A 133 0.12 3.09 5.85
C LYS A 133 0.16 1.57 5.64
N HIS A 134 -0.93 0.87 5.89
CA HIS A 134 -1.04 -0.56 5.62
C HIS A 134 -1.02 -0.86 4.11
N SER A 135 -1.83 -0.13 3.33
CA SER A 135 -1.86 -0.20 1.87
C SER A 135 -0.47 0.02 1.26
N LEU A 136 0.26 1.04 1.70
CA LEU A 136 1.65 1.29 1.27
C LEU A 136 2.59 0.11 1.58
N ARG A 137 2.47 -0.51 2.77
CA ARG A 137 3.28 -1.70 3.11
C ARG A 137 2.97 -2.87 2.18
N MET A 138 1.69 -3.10 1.89
CA MET A 138 1.25 -4.19 1.02
C MET A 138 1.77 -4.00 -0.42
N VAL A 139 1.61 -2.80 -1.00
CA VAL A 139 2.11 -2.49 -2.35
C VAL A 139 3.63 -2.55 -2.42
N ASN A 140 4.34 -2.01 -1.42
CA ASN A 140 5.81 -2.12 -1.39
C ASN A 140 6.28 -3.58 -1.31
N GLY A 141 5.56 -4.44 -0.59
CA GLY A 141 5.83 -5.88 -0.56
C GLY A 141 5.64 -6.55 -1.92
N VAL A 142 4.62 -6.13 -2.69
CA VAL A 142 4.41 -6.59 -4.08
C VAL A 142 5.53 -6.11 -4.99
N LEU A 143 5.94 -4.84 -4.90
CA LEU A 143 7.03 -4.27 -5.71
C LEU A 143 8.38 -4.95 -5.45
N ASP A 144 8.71 -5.23 -4.18
CA ASP A 144 9.92 -5.98 -3.82
C ASP A 144 9.87 -7.42 -4.35
N ALA A 145 8.72 -8.09 -4.22
CA ALA A 145 8.53 -9.43 -4.78
C ALA A 145 8.63 -9.44 -6.32
N ALA A 146 8.05 -8.45 -6.99
CA ALA A 146 8.10 -8.32 -8.45
C ALA A 146 9.53 -8.08 -8.93
N SER A 147 10.28 -7.22 -8.24
CA SER A 147 11.69 -6.96 -8.55
C SER A 147 12.56 -8.22 -8.44
N LYS A 148 12.35 -9.03 -7.40
CA LYS A 148 13.05 -10.31 -7.21
C LYS A 148 12.67 -11.34 -8.28
N GLU A 149 11.40 -11.41 -8.64
CA GLU A 149 10.91 -12.37 -9.63
C GLU A 149 11.34 -11.98 -11.06
N LEU A 150 11.39 -10.67 -11.38
CA LEU A 150 11.98 -10.17 -12.62
C LEU A 150 13.47 -10.54 -12.74
N ALA A 151 14.23 -10.48 -11.65
CA ALA A 151 15.63 -10.92 -11.64
C ALA A 151 15.76 -12.42 -11.94
N ARG A 152 14.85 -13.26 -11.42
CA ARG A 152 14.81 -14.71 -11.73
C ARG A 152 14.44 -14.98 -13.18
N LEU A 153 13.43 -14.27 -13.71
CA LEU A 153 13.06 -14.38 -15.13
C LEU A 153 14.21 -13.99 -16.05
N ARG A 154 14.98 -12.93 -15.70
CA ARG A 154 16.19 -12.53 -16.44
C ARG A 154 17.27 -13.62 -16.41
N GLN A 155 17.49 -14.26 -15.26
CA GLN A 155 18.43 -15.39 -15.17
C GLN A 155 17.97 -16.59 -16.01
N CYS A 156 16.68 -16.93 -16.00
CA CYS A 156 16.13 -17.97 -16.86
C CYS A 156 16.31 -17.63 -18.34
N ARG A 157 16.05 -16.38 -18.74
CA ARG A 157 16.26 -15.89 -20.10
C ARG A 157 17.71 -16.10 -20.55
N GLU A 158 18.68 -15.62 -19.78
CA GLU A 158 20.10 -15.71 -20.11
C GLU A 158 20.55 -17.18 -20.28
N ARG A 159 20.11 -18.07 -19.39
CA ARG A 159 20.44 -19.51 -19.48
C ARG A 159 19.80 -20.19 -20.70
N LEU A 160 18.58 -19.79 -21.08
CA LEU A 160 17.90 -20.30 -22.27
C LEU A 160 18.57 -19.78 -23.55
N GLU A 161 18.96 -18.51 -23.60
CA GLU A 161 19.72 -17.90 -24.70
C GLU A 161 21.06 -18.63 -24.92
N GLU A 162 21.79 -18.90 -23.84
CA GLU A 162 23.05 -19.67 -23.89
C GLU A 162 22.84 -21.09 -24.44
N ASP A 163 21.79 -21.81 -23.99
CA ASP A 163 21.50 -23.16 -24.50
C ASP A 163 21.10 -23.14 -25.99
N VAL A 164 20.39 -22.10 -26.46
CA VAL A 164 20.10 -21.91 -27.89
C VAL A 164 21.38 -21.67 -28.69
N GLU A 165 22.27 -20.80 -28.20
CA GLU A 165 23.55 -20.50 -28.86
C GLU A 165 24.43 -21.76 -28.97
N GLN A 166 24.57 -22.51 -27.87
CA GLN A 166 25.33 -23.77 -27.86
C GLN A 166 24.75 -24.79 -28.85
N LYS A 167 23.41 -24.89 -28.96
CA LYS A 167 22.75 -25.77 -29.93
C LYS A 167 22.95 -25.32 -31.37
N ASN A 168 22.95 -24.01 -31.64
CA ASN A 168 23.24 -23.49 -32.98
C ASN A 168 24.65 -23.88 -33.44
N VAL A 169 25.65 -23.63 -32.59
CA VAL A 169 27.04 -24.02 -32.88
C VAL A 169 27.16 -25.53 -33.08
N ALA A 170 26.52 -26.33 -32.23
CA ALA A 170 26.53 -27.79 -32.37
C ALA A 170 25.88 -28.26 -33.69
N LEU A 171 24.76 -27.65 -34.08
CA LEU A 171 24.08 -27.95 -35.35
C LEU A 171 24.94 -27.59 -36.55
N ASP A 172 25.62 -26.45 -36.52
CA ASP A 172 26.47 -26.02 -37.63
C ASP A 172 27.65 -26.98 -37.81
N VAL A 173 28.30 -27.39 -36.71
CA VAL A 173 29.38 -28.40 -36.74
C VAL A 173 28.87 -29.75 -37.25
N ASP A 174 27.73 -30.25 -36.76
CA ASP A 174 27.20 -31.55 -37.18
C ASP A 174 26.73 -31.53 -38.65
N ARG A 175 26.18 -30.40 -39.12
CA ARG A 175 25.79 -30.20 -40.52
C ARG A 175 26.99 -30.14 -41.43
N GLU A 176 28.05 -29.44 -41.04
CA GLU A 176 29.31 -29.40 -41.78
C GLU A 176 29.88 -30.82 -41.90
N ALA A 177 29.98 -31.55 -40.78
CA ALA A 177 30.45 -32.93 -40.75
C ALA A 177 29.62 -33.88 -41.63
N LEU A 178 28.30 -33.70 -41.69
CA LEU A 178 27.41 -34.49 -42.55
C LEU A 178 27.58 -34.18 -44.05
N GLN A 179 27.98 -32.95 -44.41
CA GLN A 179 28.16 -32.49 -45.78
C GLN A 179 29.57 -32.76 -46.35
N MET A 180 30.52 -33.22 -45.53
CA MET A 180 31.87 -33.55 -45.99
C MET A 180 31.86 -34.78 -46.90
N GLU A 181 32.26 -34.59 -48.17
CA GLU A 181 32.45 -35.70 -49.13
C GLU A 181 33.90 -36.21 -49.14
N ASN A 182 34.87 -35.31 -48.93
CA ASN A 182 36.31 -35.59 -48.98
C ASN A 182 37.00 -34.86 -47.82
N GLY A 183 37.96 -35.51 -47.13
CA GLY A 183 38.71 -34.87 -46.05
C GLY A 183 40.17 -35.32 -46.01
N TRP A 184 41.11 -34.35 -46.01
CA TRP A 184 42.51 -34.54 -45.64
C TRP A 184 42.85 -33.53 -44.54
N SER A 185 43.26 -34.01 -43.37
CA SER A 185 43.82 -33.18 -42.29
C SER A 185 45.23 -33.66 -41.99
N GLU A 186 46.24 -32.81 -42.22
CA GLU A 186 47.64 -33.06 -41.83
C GLU A 186 47.83 -33.02 -40.31
N ALA A 187 46.93 -32.35 -39.58
CA ALA A 187 46.87 -32.40 -38.14
C ALA A 187 46.23 -33.74 -37.72
N GLY A 188 47.06 -34.68 -37.26
CA GLY A 188 46.61 -35.98 -36.76
C GLY A 188 45.46 -35.84 -35.76
N THR A 189 44.54 -36.81 -35.78
CA THR A 189 43.31 -36.83 -34.98
C THR A 189 43.61 -36.56 -33.51
N GLN A 190 43.33 -35.34 -33.03
CA GLN A 190 43.37 -35.07 -31.59
C GLN A 190 42.22 -35.82 -30.94
N ARG A 191 42.56 -36.85 -30.16
CA ARG A 191 41.57 -37.60 -29.38
C ARG A 191 40.93 -36.63 -28.38
N ARG A 192 39.64 -36.35 -28.55
CA ARG A 192 38.88 -35.50 -27.63
C ARG A 192 39.07 -36.04 -26.20
N PRO A 193 39.37 -35.20 -25.21
CA PRO A 193 39.38 -35.63 -23.81
C PRO A 193 38.03 -36.25 -23.46
N ALA A 194 38.02 -37.25 -22.56
CA ALA A 194 36.81 -37.96 -22.20
C ALA A 194 35.72 -36.96 -21.77
N SER A 195 34.55 -37.02 -22.44
CA SER A 195 33.41 -36.21 -22.04
C SER A 195 32.99 -36.62 -20.63
N ILE A 196 32.94 -35.65 -19.72
CA ILE A 196 32.43 -35.85 -18.36
C ILE A 196 30.90 -36.07 -18.39
N ALA A 197 30.22 -35.58 -19.43
CA ALA A 197 28.78 -35.73 -19.60
C ALA A 197 28.44 -37.00 -20.40
N LEU A 198 27.54 -37.83 -19.85
CA LEU A 198 26.95 -38.97 -20.55
C LEU A 198 25.96 -38.49 -21.62
N PRO A 199 25.76 -39.21 -22.74
CA PRO A 199 24.88 -38.77 -23.83
C PRO A 199 23.45 -38.44 -23.41
N HIS A 200 22.87 -39.14 -22.44
CA HIS A 200 21.52 -38.84 -21.93
C HIS A 200 21.46 -37.53 -21.13
N MET A 201 22.57 -37.09 -20.53
CA MET A 201 22.64 -35.87 -19.72
C MET A 201 22.45 -34.61 -20.56
N TRP A 202 22.78 -34.66 -21.87
CA TRP A 202 22.58 -33.52 -22.78
C TRP A 202 21.12 -33.12 -22.88
N ARG A 203 20.25 -34.08 -23.19
CA ARG A 203 18.78 -33.86 -23.24
C ARG A 203 18.24 -33.48 -21.88
N GLN A 204 18.65 -34.21 -20.83
CA GLN A 204 18.16 -33.97 -19.48
C GLN A 204 18.47 -32.56 -18.97
N ARG A 205 19.65 -32.00 -19.28
CA ARG A 205 20.01 -30.62 -18.88
C ARG A 205 19.07 -29.59 -19.49
N THR A 206 18.77 -29.71 -20.78
CA THR A 206 17.82 -28.82 -21.45
C THR A 206 16.41 -28.97 -20.90
N GLU A 207 15.97 -30.21 -20.64
CA GLU A 207 14.64 -30.47 -20.06
C GLU A 207 14.50 -29.90 -18.64
N GLN A 208 15.54 -30.03 -17.80
CA GLN A 208 15.58 -29.43 -16.47
C GLN A 208 15.55 -27.90 -16.53
N LEU A 209 16.27 -27.28 -17.47
CA LEU A 209 16.26 -25.84 -17.67
C LEU A 209 14.85 -25.34 -18.06
N ILE A 210 14.18 -26.05 -18.98
CA ILE A 210 12.80 -25.75 -19.35
C ILE A 210 11.89 -25.85 -18.12
N GLU A 211 11.93 -26.95 -17.38
CA GLU A 211 11.09 -27.15 -16.19
C GLU A 211 11.35 -26.06 -15.12
N GLU A 212 12.61 -25.69 -14.89
CA GLU A 212 12.97 -24.64 -13.94
C GLU A 212 12.40 -23.29 -14.37
N SER A 213 12.50 -22.95 -15.66
CA SER A 213 11.93 -21.71 -16.19
C SER A 213 10.39 -21.70 -16.19
N GLU A 214 9.73 -22.84 -16.38
CA GLU A 214 8.27 -22.98 -16.23
C GLU A 214 7.83 -22.73 -14.79
N ARG A 215 8.59 -23.23 -13.80
CA ARG A 215 8.32 -22.98 -12.38
C ARG A 215 8.42 -21.50 -12.04
N VAL A 216 9.46 -20.81 -12.53
CA VAL A 216 9.64 -19.36 -12.34
C VAL A 216 8.51 -18.56 -13.03
N ARG A 217 8.09 -18.98 -14.23
CA ARG A 217 6.95 -18.35 -14.91
C ARG A 217 5.66 -18.52 -14.11
N ALA A 218 5.37 -19.72 -13.61
CA ALA A 218 4.19 -19.98 -12.79
C ALA A 218 4.18 -19.18 -11.46
N THR A 219 5.35 -18.97 -10.85
CA THR A 219 5.47 -18.12 -9.65
C THR A 219 5.20 -16.65 -9.98
N SER A 220 5.69 -16.16 -11.12
CA SER A 220 5.40 -14.81 -11.62
C SER A 220 3.92 -14.60 -11.92
N GLU A 221 3.28 -15.53 -12.63
CA GLU A 221 1.84 -15.46 -12.95
C GLU A 221 0.98 -15.36 -11.68
N ARG A 222 1.30 -16.19 -10.67
CA ARG A 222 0.64 -16.15 -9.37
C ARG A 222 0.90 -14.84 -8.63
N LEU A 223 2.12 -14.29 -8.71
CA LEU A 223 2.45 -12.99 -8.13
C LEU A 223 1.62 -11.87 -8.78
N ARG A 224 1.46 -11.88 -10.11
CA ARG A 224 0.61 -10.90 -10.80
C ARG A 224 -0.85 -11.00 -10.39
N ALA A 225 -1.39 -12.22 -10.28
CA ALA A 225 -2.75 -12.42 -9.78
C ALA A 225 -2.93 -11.89 -8.34
N LYS A 226 -1.96 -12.16 -7.46
CA LYS A 226 -1.96 -11.65 -6.09
C LYS A 226 -1.83 -10.12 -6.05
N SER A 227 -0.98 -9.54 -6.91
CA SER A 227 -0.82 -8.09 -7.04
C SER A 227 -2.14 -7.40 -7.35
N ARG A 228 -2.90 -7.93 -8.33
CA ARG A 228 -4.21 -7.39 -8.70
C ARG A 228 -5.21 -7.48 -7.55
N ALA A 229 -5.29 -8.62 -6.87
CA ALA A 229 -6.18 -8.78 -5.72
C ALA A 229 -5.85 -7.81 -4.57
N ILE A 230 -4.55 -7.58 -4.29
CA ILE A 230 -4.12 -6.60 -3.29
C ILE A 230 -4.50 -5.18 -3.70
N GLN A 231 -4.34 -4.82 -4.97
CA GLN A 231 -4.73 -3.49 -5.47
C GLN A 231 -6.25 -3.27 -5.34
N GLU A 232 -7.06 -4.27 -5.67
CA GLU A 232 -8.52 -4.21 -5.47
C GLU A 232 -8.88 -4.05 -3.98
N GLU A 233 -8.25 -4.82 -3.09
CA GLU A 233 -8.44 -4.70 -1.63
C GLU A 233 -8.10 -3.28 -1.15
N ILE A 234 -6.96 -2.74 -1.60
CA ILE A 234 -6.53 -1.37 -1.26
C ILE A 234 -7.53 -0.34 -1.76
N ASP A 235 -7.98 -0.44 -3.01
CA ASP A 235 -8.94 0.52 -3.58
C ASP A 235 -10.24 0.53 -2.76
N THR A 236 -10.72 -0.63 -2.30
CA THR A 236 -11.89 -0.71 -1.43
C THR A 236 -11.63 -0.09 -0.05
N LEU A 237 -10.51 -0.41 0.59
CA LEU A 237 -10.15 0.06 1.92
C LEU A 237 -9.95 1.58 1.96
N GLU A 238 -9.21 2.13 0.99
CA GLU A 238 -8.96 3.58 0.89
C GLU A 238 -10.27 4.34 0.65
N ARG A 239 -11.15 3.80 -0.21
CA ARG A 239 -12.46 4.42 -0.47
C ARG A 239 -13.33 4.44 0.79
N GLU A 240 -13.44 3.30 1.48
CA GLU A 240 -14.30 3.18 2.67
C GLU A 240 -13.82 4.06 3.82
N THR A 241 -12.52 4.06 4.10
CA THR A 241 -11.94 4.88 5.16
C THR A 241 -12.06 6.37 4.84
N ARG A 242 -11.83 6.78 3.59
CA ARG A 242 -12.05 8.16 3.13
C ARG A 242 -13.52 8.58 3.29
N GLU A 243 -14.46 7.77 2.83
CA GLU A 243 -15.90 8.07 2.95
C GLU A 243 -16.33 8.16 4.42
N ASN A 244 -15.79 7.30 5.29
CA ASN A 244 -16.03 7.36 6.72
C ASN A 244 -15.52 8.67 7.33
N THR A 245 -14.31 9.10 6.99
CA THR A 245 -13.73 10.38 7.43
C THR A 245 -14.58 11.57 6.99
N ILE A 246 -14.95 11.64 5.70
CA ILE A 246 -15.78 12.73 5.17
C ILE A 246 -17.12 12.79 5.90
N ARG A 247 -17.77 11.64 6.11
CA ARG A 247 -19.04 11.55 6.83
C ARG A 247 -18.90 11.91 8.31
N ALA A 248 -17.79 11.56 8.94
CA ALA A 248 -17.52 11.93 10.33
C ALA A 248 -17.34 13.46 10.43
N LEU A 249 -16.57 14.06 9.53
CA LEU A 249 -16.32 15.50 9.49
C LEU A 249 -17.62 16.28 9.27
N GLY A 250 -18.41 15.89 8.26
CA GLY A 250 -19.71 16.53 7.99
C GLY A 250 -20.64 16.52 9.20
N ARG A 251 -20.80 15.36 9.86
CA ARG A 251 -21.61 15.26 11.09
C ARG A 251 -21.08 16.11 12.24
N LYS A 252 -19.76 16.23 12.38
CA LYS A 252 -19.15 17.05 13.44
C LYS A 252 -19.37 18.54 13.19
N ILE A 253 -19.26 18.99 11.95
CA ILE A 253 -19.55 20.37 11.55
C ILE A 253 -21.02 20.71 11.80
N GLU A 254 -21.95 19.85 11.36
CA GLU A 254 -23.39 20.02 11.59
C GLU A 254 -23.72 20.12 13.09
N GLU A 255 -23.14 19.24 13.90
CA GLU A 255 -23.33 19.25 15.36
C GLU A 255 -22.74 20.50 16.02
N ALA A 256 -21.55 20.93 15.60
CA ALA A 256 -20.91 22.12 16.13
C ALA A 256 -21.67 23.41 15.76
N GLU A 257 -22.21 23.52 14.53
CA GLU A 257 -23.09 24.62 14.15
C GLU A 257 -24.41 24.61 14.94
N ARG A 258 -25.00 23.43 15.16
CA ARG A 258 -26.20 23.30 16.01
C ARG A 258 -25.95 23.81 17.43
N LEU A 259 -24.87 23.35 18.07
CA LEU A 259 -24.52 23.74 19.44
C LEU A 259 -24.18 25.24 19.53
N LYS A 260 -23.47 25.79 18.55
CA LYS A 260 -23.23 27.24 18.44
C LYS A 260 -24.53 28.03 18.36
N GLY A 261 -25.50 27.55 17.57
CA GLY A 261 -26.84 28.14 17.50
C GLY A 261 -27.57 28.12 18.85
N GLU A 262 -27.47 27.02 19.60
CA GLU A 262 -28.05 26.90 20.95
C GLU A 262 -27.39 27.85 21.95
N CYS A 263 -26.06 27.99 21.91
CA CYS A 263 -25.33 28.98 22.72
C CYS A 263 -25.80 30.40 22.40
N GLN A 264 -25.93 30.75 21.12
CA GLN A 264 -26.40 32.07 20.69
C GLN A 264 -27.83 32.37 21.17
N ALA A 265 -28.74 31.40 21.09
CA ALA A 265 -30.10 31.53 21.59
C ALA A 265 -30.16 31.67 23.12
N ALA A 266 -29.31 30.91 23.82
CA ALA A 266 -29.19 30.99 25.28
C ALA A 266 -28.65 32.37 25.73
N ILE A 267 -27.65 32.92 25.03
CA ILE A 267 -27.12 34.27 25.28
C ILE A 267 -28.24 35.31 25.19
N VAL A 268 -29.00 35.32 24.08
CA VAL A 268 -30.12 36.26 23.89
C VAL A 268 -31.17 36.12 25.00
N THR A 269 -31.46 34.89 25.42
CA THR A 269 -32.41 34.62 26.51
C THR A 269 -31.91 35.20 27.85
N VAL A 270 -30.63 34.96 28.19
CA VAL A 270 -30.02 35.48 29.42
C VAL A 270 -29.93 37.01 29.40
N GLU A 271 -29.60 37.62 28.26
CA GLU A 271 -29.60 39.08 28.10
C GLU A 271 -31.01 39.68 28.34
N GLY A 272 -32.05 39.03 27.82
CA GLY A 272 -33.44 39.44 28.07
C GLY A 272 -33.83 39.33 29.55
N GLU A 273 -33.39 38.27 30.23
CA GLU A 273 -33.64 38.09 31.66
C GLU A 273 -32.90 39.13 32.51
N ILE A 274 -31.64 39.45 32.19
CA ILE A 274 -30.87 40.53 32.84
C ILE A 274 -31.62 41.86 32.70
N ALA A 275 -32.05 42.22 31.48
CA ALA A 275 -32.79 43.47 31.25
C ALA A 275 -34.12 43.52 32.04
N THR A 276 -34.82 42.39 32.13
CA THR A 276 -36.07 42.28 32.91
C THR A 276 -35.80 42.43 34.41
N MET A 277 -34.74 41.78 34.92
CA MET A 277 -34.29 41.88 36.30
C MET A 277 -33.82 43.29 36.68
N ASP A 278 -33.12 43.98 35.78
CA ASP A 278 -32.71 45.38 35.99
C ASP A 278 -33.89 46.33 36.06
N SER A 279 -34.90 46.14 35.20
CA SER A 279 -36.15 46.92 35.26
C SER A 279 -36.90 46.68 36.57
N ALA A 280 -37.00 45.41 37.00
CA ALA A 280 -37.61 45.05 38.28
C ALA A 280 -36.83 45.66 39.47
N ARG A 281 -35.50 45.64 39.42
CA ARG A 281 -34.63 46.27 40.42
C ARG A 281 -34.83 47.78 40.47
N GLY A 282 -34.88 48.46 39.33
CA GLY A 282 -35.15 49.89 39.25
C GLY A 282 -36.51 50.27 39.87
N SER A 283 -37.54 49.45 39.68
CA SER A 283 -38.85 49.63 40.32
C SER A 283 -38.80 49.49 41.85
N VAL A 284 -38.06 48.49 42.37
CA VAL A 284 -37.84 48.29 43.81
C VAL A 284 -37.05 49.45 44.41
N GLU A 285 -36.00 49.90 43.73
CA GLU A 285 -35.17 51.05 44.14
C GLU A 285 -35.98 52.36 44.16
N GLN A 286 -36.84 52.58 43.16
CA GLN A 286 -37.76 53.73 43.16
C GLN A 286 -38.73 53.67 44.35
N SER A 287 -39.35 52.52 44.59
CA SER A 287 -40.27 52.31 45.73
C SER A 287 -39.58 52.51 47.09
N LEU A 288 -38.29 52.17 47.18
CA LEU A 288 -37.45 52.43 48.34
C LEU A 288 -37.22 53.94 48.51
N ASN A 289 -36.83 54.64 47.44
CA ASN A 289 -36.60 56.08 47.44
C ASN A 289 -37.87 56.88 47.81
N ASP A 290 -39.02 56.50 47.25
CA ASP A 290 -40.32 57.12 47.52
C ASP A 290 -40.73 57.02 48.99
N LYS A 291 -40.20 56.05 49.75
CA LYS A 291 -40.50 55.86 51.19
C LYS A 291 -39.55 56.60 52.12
N LEU A 292 -38.41 57.09 51.64
CA LEU A 292 -37.45 57.85 52.46
C LEU A 292 -38.02 59.20 52.91
N GLY A 293 -38.70 59.91 52.00
CA GLY A 293 -39.37 61.19 52.29
C GLY A 293 -40.45 61.07 53.37
N PRO A 294 -41.46 60.18 53.19
CA PRO A 294 -42.47 59.90 54.21
C PRO A 294 -41.88 59.49 55.57
N LEU A 295 -40.84 58.65 55.59
CA LEU A 295 -40.19 58.26 56.85
C LEU A 295 -39.55 59.45 57.55
N SER A 296 -38.83 60.30 56.81
CA SER A 296 -38.21 61.52 57.36
C SER A 296 -39.26 62.48 57.93
N LEU A 297 -40.39 62.64 57.23
CA LEU A 297 -41.50 63.45 57.69
C LEU A 297 -42.16 62.89 58.96
N ALA A 298 -42.45 61.58 58.99
CA ALA A 298 -43.03 60.91 60.15
C ALA A 298 -42.11 61.01 61.38
N ARG A 299 -40.79 60.79 61.20
CA ARG A 299 -39.78 60.98 62.25
C ARG A 299 -39.73 62.43 62.76
N SER A 300 -39.74 63.40 61.84
CA SER A 300 -39.73 64.82 62.20
C SER A 300 -40.98 65.22 62.99
N ARG A 301 -42.17 64.77 62.54
CA ARG A 301 -43.45 64.99 63.24
C ARG A 301 -43.45 64.37 64.64
N LEU A 302 -42.96 63.15 64.77
CA LEU A 302 -42.84 62.47 66.06
C LEU A 302 -41.85 63.20 66.99
N SER A 303 -40.70 63.63 66.46
CA SER A 303 -39.70 64.40 67.23
C SER A 303 -40.25 65.73 67.75
N VAL A 304 -40.99 66.48 66.92
CA VAL A 304 -41.63 67.74 67.35
C VAL A 304 -42.71 67.47 68.40
N ARG A 305 -43.47 66.39 68.28
CA ARG A 305 -44.45 66.02 69.31
C ARG A 305 -43.80 65.63 70.64
N ASN A 306 -42.65 64.95 70.59
CA ASN A 306 -41.91 64.54 71.77
C ASN A 306 -41.32 65.71 72.57
N SER A 307 -41.36 66.95 72.04
CA SER A 307 -40.91 68.15 72.77
C SER A 307 -41.99 68.82 73.62
N LYS A 308 -43.20 68.23 73.75
CA LYS A 308 -44.24 68.76 74.63
C LYS A 308 -43.76 68.75 76.10
N PRO A 309 -43.89 69.86 76.86
CA PRO A 309 -43.40 69.94 78.24
C PRO A 309 -44.41 69.43 79.27
N GLY A 310 -43.89 68.97 80.42
CA GLY A 310 -44.67 68.73 81.64
C GLY A 310 -45.78 67.68 81.51
N ALA A 311 -46.97 67.97 82.02
CA ALA A 311 -48.12 67.05 82.03
C ALA A 311 -48.78 66.86 80.66
N GLU A 312 -48.44 67.69 79.65
CA GLU A 312 -48.97 67.60 78.28
C GLU A 312 -48.22 66.56 77.42
N ALA A 313 -47.15 65.97 77.94
CA ALA A 313 -46.41 64.87 77.33
C ALA A 313 -47.17 63.54 77.46
N ILE A 314 -48.27 63.43 76.71
CA ILE A 314 -49.18 62.28 76.74
C ILE A 314 -49.05 61.45 75.46
N ARG A 315 -48.99 60.12 75.63
CA ARG A 315 -49.00 59.15 74.53
C ARG A 315 -50.41 58.93 73.99
N ASP A 316 -50.92 59.95 73.33
CA ASP A 316 -52.25 60.00 72.73
C ASP A 316 -52.37 59.11 71.46
N SER A 317 -53.53 59.12 70.83
CA SER A 317 -53.78 58.35 69.59
C SER A 317 -52.92 58.80 68.42
N ALA A 318 -52.60 60.09 68.32
CA ALA A 318 -51.76 60.63 67.25
C ALA A 318 -50.30 60.20 67.40
N GLU A 319 -49.78 60.18 68.63
CA GLU A 319 -48.43 59.68 68.92
C GLU A 319 -48.28 58.21 68.58
N ARG A 320 -49.19 57.36 69.06
CA ARG A 320 -49.18 55.93 68.72
C ARG A 320 -49.29 55.68 67.21
N SER A 321 -50.03 56.52 66.50
CA SER A 321 -50.16 56.41 65.04
C SER A 321 -48.87 56.78 64.32
N LEU A 322 -48.16 57.83 64.75
CA LEU A 322 -46.86 58.22 64.21
C LEU A 322 -45.76 57.19 64.53
N GLU A 323 -45.74 56.65 65.75
CA GLU A 323 -44.84 55.54 66.12
C GLU A 323 -45.05 54.33 65.21
N LYS A 324 -46.32 53.95 64.98
CA LYS A 324 -46.67 52.86 64.07
C LYS A 324 -46.25 53.17 62.63
N GLU A 325 -46.54 54.37 62.12
CA GLU A 325 -46.16 54.79 60.77
C GLU A 325 -44.63 54.72 60.56
N VAL A 326 -43.84 55.21 61.51
CA VAL A 326 -42.38 55.10 61.48
C VAL A 326 -41.95 53.63 61.45
N SER A 327 -42.50 52.79 62.34
CA SER A 327 -42.18 51.36 62.39
C SER A 327 -42.51 50.63 61.08
N ASP A 328 -43.70 50.88 60.51
CA ASP A 328 -44.17 50.24 59.28
C ASP A 328 -43.33 50.68 58.07
N LEU A 329 -42.96 51.96 57.99
CA LEU A 329 -42.08 52.50 56.94
C LEU A 329 -40.66 51.93 57.06
N GLU A 330 -40.09 51.88 58.27
CA GLU A 330 -38.79 51.27 58.49
C GLU A 330 -38.76 49.77 58.13
N GLN A 331 -39.81 49.03 58.48
CA GLN A 331 -39.92 47.62 58.09
C GLN A 331 -40.03 47.47 56.58
N SER A 332 -40.81 48.32 55.92
CA SER A 332 -40.96 48.31 54.46
C SER A 332 -39.64 48.63 53.75
N ILE A 333 -38.91 49.63 54.22
CA ILE A 333 -37.58 49.99 53.71
C ILE A 333 -36.59 48.83 53.88
N ARG A 334 -36.54 48.19 55.05
CA ARG A 334 -35.67 47.02 55.28
C ARG A 334 -35.99 45.87 54.32
N LYS A 335 -37.28 45.62 54.05
CA LYS A 335 -37.71 44.59 53.07
C LYS A 335 -37.25 44.93 51.65
N LEU A 336 -37.42 46.18 51.21
CA LEU A 336 -37.00 46.62 49.88
C LEU A 336 -35.48 46.57 49.72
N GLN A 337 -34.70 46.97 50.74
CA GLN A 337 -33.24 46.85 50.72
C GLN A 337 -32.77 45.39 50.58
N LEU A 338 -33.42 44.46 51.30
CA LEU A 338 -33.12 43.04 51.18
C LEU A 338 -33.43 42.51 49.77
N GLU A 339 -34.54 42.95 49.19
CA GLU A 339 -34.95 42.54 47.84
C GLU A 339 -33.98 43.08 46.78
N THR A 340 -33.58 44.36 46.86
CA THR A 340 -32.55 44.93 45.98
C THR A 340 -31.23 44.15 46.07
N ALA A 341 -30.80 43.75 47.28
CA ALA A 341 -29.59 42.96 47.45
C ALA A 341 -29.70 41.56 46.81
N ARG A 342 -30.88 40.92 46.87
CA ARG A 342 -31.15 39.64 46.19
C ARG A 342 -31.10 39.80 44.68
N GLN A 343 -31.80 40.79 44.13
CA GLN A 343 -31.82 41.06 42.69
C GLN A 343 -30.42 41.35 42.15
N ASN A 344 -29.60 42.13 42.87
CA ASN A 344 -28.18 42.36 42.51
C ASN A 344 -27.37 41.06 42.45
N SER A 345 -27.58 40.15 43.40
CA SER A 345 -26.91 38.84 43.40
C SER A 345 -27.37 37.97 42.22
N ASP A 346 -28.65 38.00 41.88
CA ASP A 346 -29.22 37.22 40.78
C ASP A 346 -28.76 37.74 39.41
N ILE A 347 -28.74 39.06 39.21
CA ILE A 347 -28.19 39.71 38.01
C ILE A 347 -26.72 39.31 37.84
N LYS A 348 -25.91 39.43 38.89
CA LYS A 348 -24.49 39.04 38.83
C LYS A 348 -24.30 37.56 38.45
N ARG A 349 -25.18 36.67 38.90
CA ARG A 349 -25.15 35.25 38.51
C ARG A 349 -25.50 35.08 37.02
N LEU A 350 -26.49 35.81 36.51
CA LEU A 350 -26.84 35.79 35.09
C LEU A 350 -25.70 36.33 34.22
N GLU A 351 -25.05 37.43 34.61
CA GLU A 351 -23.88 37.99 33.91
C GLU A 351 -22.72 37.00 33.85
N GLN A 352 -22.47 36.26 34.94
CA GLN A 352 -21.46 35.19 34.96
C GLN A 352 -21.81 34.04 34.00
N SER A 353 -23.07 33.59 33.99
CA SER A 353 -23.53 32.57 33.05
C SER A 353 -23.40 33.05 31.60
N LYS A 354 -23.75 34.31 31.32
CA LYS A 354 -23.58 34.92 29.99
C LYS A 354 -22.11 34.89 29.57
N ALA A 355 -21.20 35.37 30.42
CA ALA A 355 -19.77 35.38 30.12
C ALA A 355 -19.21 33.97 29.84
N GLN A 356 -19.73 32.95 30.52
CA GLN A 356 -19.38 31.54 30.24
C GLN A 356 -19.89 31.08 28.87
N LEU A 357 -21.13 31.42 28.51
CA LEU A 357 -21.71 31.11 27.20
C LEU A 357 -20.98 31.83 26.07
N ASP A 358 -20.64 33.12 26.25
CA ASP A 358 -19.89 33.90 25.27
C ASP A 358 -18.50 33.27 25.01
N SER A 359 -17.79 32.89 26.07
CA SER A 359 -16.50 32.19 25.96
C SER A 359 -16.63 30.84 25.25
N ASP A 360 -17.66 30.06 25.57
CA ASP A 360 -17.90 28.75 24.95
C ASP A 360 -18.29 28.87 23.47
N MET A 361 -19.05 29.90 23.11
CA MET A 361 -19.41 30.22 21.73
C MET A 361 -18.16 30.60 20.91
N LEU A 362 -17.25 31.39 21.47
CA LEU A 362 -15.99 31.76 20.80
C LEU A 362 -15.13 30.52 20.51
N ASP A 363 -14.98 29.64 21.51
CA ASP A 363 -14.24 28.37 21.33
C ASP A 363 -14.85 27.51 20.21
N LYS A 364 -16.19 27.44 20.13
CA LYS A 364 -16.92 26.72 19.05
C LYS A 364 -16.71 27.36 17.68
N GLN A 365 -16.73 28.69 17.59
CA GLN A 365 -16.48 29.40 16.34
C GLN A 365 -15.06 29.16 15.82
N GLU A 366 -14.06 29.20 16.71
CA GLU A 366 -12.67 28.90 16.36
C GLU A 366 -12.50 27.45 15.93
N ALA A 367 -13.10 26.49 16.66
CA ALA A 367 -13.07 25.08 16.29
C ALA A 367 -13.73 24.81 14.92
N LEU A 368 -14.86 25.44 14.63
CA LEU A 368 -15.53 25.36 13.33
C LEU A 368 -14.69 25.95 12.19
N ALA A 369 -14.00 27.06 12.44
CA ALA A 369 -13.10 27.65 11.46
C ALA A 369 -11.91 26.71 11.14
N ILE A 370 -11.36 26.05 12.16
CA ILE A 370 -10.28 25.06 12.01
C ILE A 370 -10.78 23.81 11.28
N ASP A 371 -12.00 23.34 11.56
CA ASP A 371 -12.58 22.15 10.91
C ASP A 371 -13.05 22.42 9.47
N GLY A 372 -13.13 23.70 9.07
CA GLY A 372 -13.47 24.14 7.71
C GLY A 372 -12.28 24.54 6.82
N GLU A 373 -11.07 24.61 7.39
CA GLU A 373 -9.78 24.75 6.66
C GLU A 373 -9.41 23.42 5.99
#